data_AF-A0A0D7WZW2-F1
#
_entry.id   AF-A0A0D7WZW2-F1
#
_cell.length_a   1.000
_cell.length_b   1.000
_cell.length_c   1.000
_cell.angle_alpha   90.00
_cell.angle_beta   90.00
_cell.angle_gamma   90.00
#
_symmetry.space_group_name_H-M   'P 1'
#
loop_
_entity.id
_entity.type
_entity.pdbx_description
1 polymer ?
#
loop_
_entity_poly.entity_id
_entity_poly.type
_entity_poly.pdbx_seq_one_letter_code
_entity_poly.pdbx_strand_id
1 'polypeptide(L)' 'MFLPLDRFQVVRNNFVPVKPSDIREVLVEDRVNHMSSYLKSVYVDHGEDVPERWKNLTRPLADLRDMERK' A
#
# COMPACT_ATOMS: atom_id res chain seq x y z
N MET A 1 -16.29 6.03 10.22
CA MET A 1 -16.97 4.76 9.88
C MET A 1 -17.85 4.40 11.07
N PHE A 2 -19.18 4.49 10.94
CA PHE A 2 -20.11 4.27 12.05
C PHE A 2 -20.54 2.80 12.09
N LEU A 3 -20.55 2.21 13.29
CA LEU A 3 -21.02 0.85 13.53
C LEU A 3 -22.44 0.93 14.14
N PRO A 4 -23.38 0.08 13.70
CA PRO A 4 -24.67 -0.08 14.37
C PRO A 4 -24.53 -0.38 15.87
N LEU A 5 -25.40 0.22 16.70
CA LEU A 5 -25.35 0.16 18.18
C LEU A 5 -25.46 -1.27 18.73
N ASP A 6 -26.26 -2.11 18.07
CA ASP A 6 -26.44 -3.55 18.39
C ASP A 6 -25.15 -4.37 18.15
N ARG A 7 -24.19 -3.82 17.41
CA ARG A 7 -22.88 -4.43 17.14
C ARG A 7 -21.74 -3.76 17.90
N PHE A 8 -22.01 -2.68 18.63
CA PHE A 8 -21.02 -1.97 19.43
C PHE A 8 -20.48 -2.90 20.53
N GLN A 9 -19.16 -3.05 20.62
CA GLN A 9 -18.44 -3.99 21.49
C GLN A 9 -18.66 -5.50 21.24
N VAL A 10 -19.61 -5.89 20.40
CA VAL A 10 -19.82 -7.30 19.99
C VAL A 10 -18.77 -7.74 18.96
N VAL A 11 -18.44 -6.86 18.02
CA VAL A 11 -17.36 -7.11 17.06
C VAL A 11 -16.04 -6.74 17.71
N ARG A 12 -15.31 -7.74 18.21
CA ARG A 12 -13.90 -7.57 18.57
C ARG A 12 -13.13 -7.27 17.29
N ASN A 13 -12.84 -6.00 17.07
CA ASN A 13 -12.00 -5.57 15.98
C ASN A 13 -10.57 -5.98 16.34
N ASN A 14 -10.13 -7.16 15.88
CA ASN A 14 -8.78 -7.70 16.15
C ASN A 14 -7.64 -6.82 15.59
N PHE A 15 -7.97 -5.71 14.94
CA PHE A 15 -7.04 -4.68 14.49
C PHE A 15 -6.69 -3.65 15.57
N VAL A 16 -7.39 -3.63 16.70
CA VAL A 16 -7.04 -2.77 17.83
C VAL A 16 -6.31 -3.62 18.87
N PRO A 17 -5.00 -3.39 19.09
CA PRO A 17 -4.23 -4.14 20.08
C PRO A 17 -4.80 -3.90 21.48
N VAL A 18 -5.00 -4.97 22.25
CA VAL A 18 -5.66 -4.93 23.57
C VAL A 18 -4.66 -5.20 24.70
N LYS A 19 -3.52 -5.82 24.36
CA LYS A 19 -2.39 -6.08 25.25
C LYS A 19 -1.12 -5.43 24.69
N PRO A 20 -0.15 -5.06 25.55
CA PRO A 20 1.14 -4.56 25.08
C PRO A 20 1.86 -5.52 24.12
N SER A 21 1.70 -6.84 24.32
CA SER A 21 2.23 -7.88 23.42
C SER A 21 1.63 -7.88 22.01
N ASP A 22 0.48 -7.24 21.82
CA ASP A 22 -0.19 -7.12 20.52
C ASP A 22 0.43 -5.97 19.70
N ILE A 23 1.16 -5.06 20.35
CA ILE A 23 1.88 -3.97 19.69
C ILE A 23 3.18 -4.54 19.14
N ARG A 24 3.21 -4.77 17.81
CA ARG A 24 4.46 -5.08 17.10
C ARG A 24 5.15 -3.79 16.75
N GLU A 25 6.26 -3.50 17.43
CA GLU A 25 7.18 -2.44 17.00
C GLU A 25 7.91 -2.94 15.75
N VAL A 26 7.53 -2.40 14.60
CA VAL A 26 8.25 -2.63 13.35
C VAL A 26 9.27 -1.51 13.22
N LEU A 27 10.52 -1.83 13.50
CA LEU A 27 11.64 -0.92 13.24
C LEU A 27 11.86 -0.89 11.72
N VAL A 28 11.39 0.18 11.08
CA VAL A 28 11.67 0.41 9.66
C VAL A 28 13.01 1.13 9.59
N GLU A 29 14.10 0.37 9.44
CA GLU A 29 15.47 0.91 9.34
C GLU A 29 15.61 1.85 8.14
N ASP A 30 14.99 1.50 7.01
CA ASP A 30 15.09 2.26 5.76
C ASP A 30 13.77 2.93 5.39
N ARG A 31 13.82 4.26 5.27
CA ARG A 31 12.68 5.06 4.82
C ARG A 31 12.48 4.84 3.31
N VAL A 32 11.40 4.14 2.95
CA VAL A 32 10.95 4.08 1.54
C VAL A 32 10.44 5.46 1.11
N ASN A 33 11.32 6.24 0.51
CA ASN A 33 10.99 7.54 -0.06
C ASN A 33 10.10 7.35 -1.29
N HIS A 34 9.22 8.33 -1.56
CA HIS A 34 8.35 8.34 -2.75
C HIS A 34 7.35 7.16 -2.89
N MET A 35 7.05 6.44 -1.80
CA MET A 35 6.06 5.35 -1.75
C MET A 35 4.71 5.70 -2.41
N SER A 36 4.22 6.92 -2.19
CA SER A 36 2.99 7.41 -2.83
C SER A 36 3.06 7.44 -4.36
N SER A 37 4.24 7.67 -4.94
CA SER A 37 4.44 7.64 -6.38
C SER A 37 4.39 6.21 -6.90
N TYR A 38 5.00 5.26 -6.18
CA TYR A 38 5.03 3.86 -6.58
C TYR A 38 3.65 3.22 -6.55
N LEU A 39 2.86 3.51 -5.52
CA LEU A 39 1.51 2.98 -5.38
C LEU A 39 0.51 3.56 -6.39
N LYS A 40 0.82 4.69 -7.03
CA LYS A 40 -0.07 5.38 -7.97
C LYS A 40 0.31 5.15 -9.44
N SER A 41 1.41 4.45 -9.71
CA SER A 41 1.90 4.21 -11.08
C SER A 41 1.49 2.83 -11.59
N VAL A 42 1.21 2.76 -12.90
CA VAL A 42 0.95 1.52 -13.63
C VAL A 42 2.23 1.13 -14.37
N TYR A 43 2.86 0.04 -13.98
CA TYR A 43 4.13 -0.40 -14.56
C TYR A 43 3.91 -1.33 -15.73
N VAL A 44 4.47 -0.99 -16.89
CA VAL A 44 4.29 -1.75 -18.14
C VAL A 44 5.60 -1.91 -18.91
N ASP A 45 5.79 -3.04 -19.59
CA ASP A 45 6.92 -3.24 -20.52
C ASP A 45 6.61 -2.63 -21.90
N HIS A 46 5.34 -2.64 -22.33
CA HIS A 46 4.89 -2.10 -23.61
C HIS A 46 3.75 -1.10 -23.40
N GLY A 47 4.00 0.17 -23.73
CA GLY A 47 3.04 1.26 -23.51
C GLY A 47 1.81 1.23 -24.44
N GLU A 48 1.86 0.44 -25.52
CA GLU A 48 0.77 0.33 -26.50
C GLU A 48 -0.45 -0.44 -25.96
N ASP A 49 -0.25 -1.31 -24.96
CA ASP A 49 -1.31 -2.12 -24.37
C ASP A 49 -2.12 -1.37 -23.28
N VAL A 50 -1.76 -0.11 -23.03
CA VAL A 50 -2.34 0.66 -21.93
C VAL A 50 -3.57 1.44 -22.41
N PRO A 51 -4.73 1.30 -21.73
CA PRO A 51 -5.89 2.15 -22.01
C PRO A 51 -5.54 3.63 -21.92
N GLU A 52 -6.01 4.47 -22.86
CA GLU A 52 -5.72 5.92 -22.92
C GLU A 52 -5.83 6.64 -21.58
N ARG A 53 -6.88 6.31 -20.81
CA ARG A 53 -7.15 6.87 -19.47
C ARG A 53 -6.03 6.64 -18.45
N TRP A 54 -5.14 5.68 -18.68
CA TRP A 54 -4.07 5.29 -17.75
C TRP A 54 -2.68 5.71 -18.22
N LYS A 55 -2.53 6.28 -19.43
CA LYS A 55 -1.23 6.75 -19.95
C LYS A 55 -0.54 7.77 -19.06
N ASN A 56 -1.30 8.61 -18.34
CA ASN A 56 -0.71 9.58 -17.41
C ASN A 56 -0.18 8.96 -16.10
N LEU A 57 -0.52 7.70 -15.84
CA LEU A 57 -0.08 6.95 -14.66
C LEU A 57 1.01 5.93 -15.02
N THR A 58 1.30 5.72 -16.31
CA THR A 58 2.23 4.68 -16.74
C THR A 58 3.68 5.01 -16.49
N ARG A 59 4.44 3.98 -16.11
CA ARG A 59 5.90 3.99 -16.05
C ARG A 59 6.49 2.70 -16.62
N PRO A 60 7.73 2.72 -17.11
CA PRO A 60 8.44 1.50 -17.51
C PRO A 60 8.54 0.51 -16.35
N LEU A 61 8.31 -0.78 -16.62
CA LEU A 61 8.50 -1.84 -15.61
C LEU A 61 9.96 -1.96 -15.14
N ALA A 62 10.92 -1.49 -15.94
CA ALA A 62 12.33 -1.39 -15.55
C ALA A 62 12.52 -0.53 -14.28
N ASP A 63 11.77 0.58 -14.15
CA ASP A 63 11.83 1.49 -13.00
C ASP A 63 11.46 0.82 -11.68
N LEU A 64 10.65 -0.25 -11.72
CA LEU A 64 10.30 -1.03 -10.54
C LEU A 64 11.44 -1.98 -10.12
N ARG A 65 12.15 -2.57 -11.10
CA ARG A 65 13.21 -3.56 -10.89
C ARG A 65 14.51 -2.95 -10.37
N ASP A 66 14.82 -1.72 -10.75
CA ASP A 66 15.97 -0.99 -10.24
C ASP A 66 15.85 -0.66 -8.74
N MET A 67 14.66 -0.82 -8.15
CA MET A 67 14.42 -0.61 -6.72
C MET A 67 14.52 -1.87 -5.87
N GLU A 68 14.36 -3.08 -6.43
CA GLU A 68 14.62 -4.32 -5.67
C GLU A 68 16.12 -4.53 -5.38
N ARG A 69 16.99 -3.76 -6.06
CA ARG A 69 18.45 -3.84 -5.97
C ARG A 69 19.09 -2.75 -5.12
N LYS A 70 18.32 -1.81 -4.59
CA LYS A 70 18.78 -0.71 -3.72
C LYS A 70 18.28 -0.93 -2.30
#